data_AF-Q4ZSI3-F1
#
_entry.id   AF-Q4ZSI3-F1
#
_cell.length_a   1.000
_cell.length_b   1.000
_cell.length_c   1.000
_cell.angle_alpha   90.00
_cell.angle_beta   90.00
_cell.angle_gamma   90.00
#
_symmetry.space_group_name_H-M   'P 1'
#
loop_
_entity.id
_entity.type
_entity.pdbx_description
1 polymer ?
#
loop_
_entity_poly.entity_id
_entity_poly.type
_entity_poly.pdbx_seq_one_letter_code
_entity_poly.pdbx_strand_id
1 'polypeptide(L)'
;MPVRHSVIHKIDKKPDGSPAVLFLGAAGQFESQARDDLMSQLNESYNATASKGWGFFQPQSGAFPFSGWLGEYMTGDIDLLKFSASAVEHFTKLMEESNLTTGGHVLFCHYQKGLTDYLVIALVQETEAVTMTEELAMIAVNCLNLDHIRLAARINVSEWQSNPQSKQCISYLKTNC
;
A
#
# COMPACT_ATOMS: atom_id res chain seq x y z
N MET A 1 14.97 -4.18 -8.60
CA MET A 1 14.41 -3.28 -7.56
C MET A 1 14.17 -4.16 -6.34
N PRO A 2 15.15 -4.32 -5.44
CA PRO A 2 15.02 -5.26 -4.33
C PRO A 2 13.95 -4.79 -3.34
N VAL A 3 13.04 -5.70 -2.99
CA VAL A 3 12.10 -5.53 -1.88
C VAL A 3 12.85 -5.86 -0.60
N ARG A 4 12.88 -4.92 0.36
CA ARG A 4 13.50 -5.13 1.67
C ARG A 4 12.53 -5.80 2.63
N HIS A 5 11.33 -5.23 2.74
CA HIS A 5 10.27 -5.74 3.61
C HIS A 5 8.91 -5.44 2.96
N SER A 6 7.97 -6.37 3.08
CA SER A 6 6.57 -6.14 2.71
C SER A 6 5.60 -6.85 3.65
N VAL A 7 4.43 -6.26 3.85
CA VAL A 7 3.34 -6.78 4.67
C VAL A 7 2.02 -6.50 3.94
N ILE A 8 1.07 -7.43 4.04
CA ILE A 8 -0.28 -7.27 3.48
C ILE A 8 -1.29 -7.41 4.61
N HIS A 9 -2.18 -6.43 4.71
CA HIS A 9 -3.39 -6.46 5.54
C HIS A 9 -4.62 -6.55 4.64
N LYS A 10 -5.80 -6.81 5.20
CA LYS A 10 -7.07 -6.77 4.46
C LYS A 10 -8.09 -5.93 5.19
N ILE A 11 -8.74 -5.03 4.45
CA ILE A 11 -9.92 -4.30 4.93
C ILE A 11 -11.11 -4.87 4.16
N ASP A 12 -12.02 -5.55 4.84
CA ASP A 12 -13.30 -5.96 4.26
C ASP A 12 -14.31 -4.83 4.47
N LYS A 13 -14.73 -4.21 3.37
CA LYS A 13 -15.71 -3.12 3.35
C LYS A 13 -16.55 -3.25 2.09
N LYS A 14 -17.87 -3.23 2.28
CA LYS A 14 -18.87 -3.36 1.22
C LYS A 14 -19.64 -2.07 1.03
N PRO A 15 -20.22 -1.83 -0.16
CA PRO A 15 -21.02 -0.65 -0.44
C PRO A 15 -22.43 -0.69 0.17
N ASP A 16 -22.70 -1.67 1.04
CA ASP A 16 -24.01 -1.89 1.70
C ASP A 16 -24.17 -1.12 3.03
N GLY A 17 -23.17 -0.31 3.39
CA GLY A 17 -23.16 0.47 4.63
C GLY A 17 -22.65 -0.28 5.85
N SER A 18 -22.24 -1.55 5.72
CA SER A 18 -21.57 -2.27 6.81
C SER A 18 -20.25 -1.61 7.20
N PRO A 19 -19.87 -1.60 8.50
CA PRO A 19 -18.56 -1.09 8.93
C PRO A 19 -17.41 -1.90 8.34
N ALA A 20 -16.27 -1.26 8.07
CA ALA A 20 -15.06 -1.94 7.67
C ALA A 20 -14.57 -2.90 8.77
N VAL A 21 -14.17 -4.10 8.37
CA VAL A 21 -13.51 -5.09 9.22
C VAL A 21 -12.06 -5.21 8.80
N LEU A 22 -11.15 -4.90 9.73
CA LEU A 22 -9.72 -4.99 9.52
C LEU A 22 -9.18 -6.36 9.92
N PHE A 23 -8.46 -6.99 9.01
CA PHE A 23 -7.69 -8.21 9.23
C PHE A 23 -6.20 -7.88 9.10
N LEU A 24 -5.47 -8.01 10.21
CA LEU A 24 -4.04 -7.76 10.22
C LEU A 24 -3.28 -8.97 9.65
N GLY A 25 -2.27 -8.72 8.80
CA GLY A 25 -1.32 -9.74 8.41
C GLY A 25 -0.56 -10.27 9.62
N ALA A 26 -0.31 -11.58 9.67
CA ALA A 26 0.38 -12.21 10.78
C ALA A 26 1.92 -12.11 10.69
N ALA A 27 2.45 -11.88 9.50
CA ALA A 27 3.88 -11.80 9.23
C ALA A 27 4.16 -10.99 7.96
N GLY A 28 5.43 -10.60 7.79
CA GLY A 28 5.93 -10.09 6.51
C GLY A 28 5.90 -11.16 5.41
N GLN A 29 5.82 -10.73 4.16
CA GLN A 29 5.89 -11.64 3.02
C GLN A 29 7.33 -12.10 2.81
N PHE A 30 7.51 -13.42 2.69
CA PHE A 30 8.80 -14.02 2.43
C PHE A 30 9.30 -13.70 1.02
N GLU A 31 10.61 -13.72 0.84
CA GLU A 31 11.23 -13.57 -0.47
C GLU A 31 10.77 -14.69 -1.40
N SER A 32 10.22 -14.30 -2.54
CA SER A 32 9.70 -15.23 -3.55
C SER A 32 9.55 -14.50 -4.89
N GLN A 33 9.57 -15.27 -5.97
CA GLN A 33 9.31 -14.73 -7.30
C GLN A 33 7.93 -14.05 -7.37
N ALA A 34 6.90 -14.64 -6.76
CA ALA A 34 5.55 -14.08 -6.72
C ALA A 34 5.50 -12.70 -6.04
N ARG A 35 6.25 -12.50 -4.95
CA ARG A 35 6.38 -11.19 -4.29
C ARG A 35 7.02 -10.16 -5.23
N ASP A 36 8.10 -10.56 -5.88
CA ASP A 36 8.88 -9.65 -6.72
C ASP A 36 8.09 -9.28 -8.01
N ASP A 37 7.35 -10.23 -8.58
CA ASP A 37 6.46 -10.02 -9.73
C ASP A 37 5.30 -9.09 -9.38
N LEU A 38 4.63 -9.32 -8.24
CA LEU A 38 3.59 -8.44 -7.70
C LEU A 38 4.12 -7.01 -7.58
N MET A 39 5.32 -6.86 -7.03
CA MET A 39 5.94 -5.55 -6.84
C MET A 39 6.37 -4.88 -8.15
N SER A 40 6.81 -5.66 -9.15
CA SER A 40 7.10 -5.12 -10.48
C SER A 40 5.83 -4.59 -11.14
N GLN A 41 4.79 -5.41 -11.22
CA GLN A 41 3.51 -5.06 -11.84
C GLN A 41 2.84 -3.86 -11.16
N LEU A 42 2.84 -3.83 -9.82
CA LEU A 42 2.30 -2.68 -9.07
C LEU A 42 3.07 -1.40 -9.37
N ASN A 43 4.40 -1.46 -9.48
CA ASN A 43 5.19 -0.27 -9.82
C ASN A 43 4.99 0.17 -11.26
N GLU A 44 4.83 -0.75 -12.21
CA GLU A 44 4.50 -0.45 -13.60
C GLU A 44 3.15 0.27 -13.70
N SER A 45 2.10 -0.30 -13.12
CA SER A 45 0.76 0.30 -13.05
C SER A 45 0.77 1.68 -12.38
N TYR A 46 1.42 1.79 -11.21
CA TYR A 46 1.57 3.07 -10.52
C TYR A 46 2.29 4.11 -11.40
N ASN A 47 3.37 3.74 -12.07
CA ASN A 47 4.13 4.66 -12.91
C ASN A 47 3.37 5.06 -14.18
N ALA A 48 2.60 4.16 -14.79
CA ALA A 48 1.79 4.42 -15.98
C ALA A 48 0.66 5.43 -15.74
N THR A 49 0.17 5.56 -14.50
CA THR A 49 -0.90 6.52 -14.17
C THR A 49 -0.42 7.97 -14.34
N ALA A 50 -1.01 8.72 -15.27
CA ALA A 50 -0.61 10.11 -15.56
C ALA A 50 -1.05 11.12 -14.47
N SER A 51 -2.19 10.87 -13.81
CA SER A 51 -2.79 11.78 -12.82
C SER A 51 -2.27 11.55 -11.39
N LYS A 52 -0.99 11.88 -11.14
CA LYS A 52 -0.42 11.83 -9.79
C LYS A 52 -0.57 13.16 -9.05
N GLY A 53 -0.85 13.07 -7.75
CA GLY A 53 -0.67 14.16 -6.78
C GLY A 53 0.70 14.09 -6.13
N TRP A 54 1.13 15.23 -5.57
CA TRP A 54 2.38 15.35 -4.84
C TRP A 54 2.12 16.03 -3.50
N GLY A 55 2.87 15.64 -2.48
CA GLY A 55 2.73 16.20 -1.14
C GLY A 55 3.92 15.89 -0.25
N PHE A 56 3.77 16.27 1.01
CA PHE A 56 4.72 16.07 2.10
C PHE A 56 3.95 15.86 3.41
N PHE A 57 4.63 15.36 4.44
CA PHE A 57 3.99 15.13 5.73
C PHE A 57 3.71 16.43 6.47
N GLN A 58 2.56 16.50 7.11
CA GLN A 58 2.33 17.46 8.19
C GLN A 58 3.24 17.12 9.38
N PRO A 59 3.55 18.09 10.25
CA PRO A 59 4.20 17.82 11.53
C PRO A 59 3.44 16.76 12.32
N GLN A 60 4.19 15.85 12.95
CA GLN A 60 3.62 14.76 13.73
C GLN A 60 2.69 15.32 14.82
N SER A 61 1.48 14.78 14.88
CA SER A 61 0.47 15.10 15.88
C SER A 61 -0.52 13.95 16.00
N GLY A 62 -1.45 14.02 16.96
CA GLY A 62 -2.52 13.02 17.07
C GLY A 62 -3.37 12.89 15.81
N ALA A 63 -3.57 13.97 15.05
CA ALA A 63 -4.31 13.96 13.79
C ALA A 63 -3.46 13.51 12.58
N PHE A 64 -2.13 13.68 12.66
CA PHE A 64 -1.18 13.31 11.62
C PHE A 64 -0.06 12.42 12.17
N PRO A 65 -0.37 11.18 12.63
CA PRO A 65 0.59 10.36 13.37
C PRO A 65 1.57 9.58 12.46
N PHE A 66 1.22 9.40 11.18
CA PHE A 66 1.90 8.48 10.26
C PHE A 66 3.42 8.71 10.15
N SER A 67 3.86 9.96 10.04
CA SER A 67 5.28 10.30 9.89
C SER A 67 6.11 9.94 11.12
N GLY A 68 5.50 9.94 12.31
CA GLY A 68 6.12 9.47 13.55
C GLY A 68 6.40 7.97 13.51
N TRP A 69 5.39 7.16 13.19
CA TRP A 69 5.56 5.71 13.07
C TRP A 69 6.53 5.32 11.95
N LEU A 70 6.50 6.05 10.82
CA LEU A 70 7.48 5.84 9.76
C LEU A 70 8.91 6.15 10.27
N GLY A 71 9.06 7.20 11.07
CA GLY A 71 10.32 7.54 11.72
C GLY A 71 10.85 6.41 12.61
N GLU A 72 10.01 5.89 13.51
CA GLU A 72 10.34 4.76 14.40
C GLU A 72 10.73 3.50 13.60
N TYR A 73 10.06 3.23 12.48
CA TYR A 73 10.44 2.13 11.59
C TYR A 73 11.81 2.38 10.93
N MET A 74 12.07 3.61 10.49
CA MET A 74 13.34 3.96 9.85
C MET A 74 14.53 3.97 10.80
N THR A 75 14.33 4.23 12.08
CA THR A 75 15.36 4.10 13.13
C THR A 75 15.54 2.66 13.61
N GLY A 76 14.61 1.77 13.26
CA GLY A 76 14.63 0.36 13.67
C GLY A 76 14.03 0.12 15.06
N ASP A 77 13.37 1.11 15.65
CA ASP A 77 12.70 0.98 16.95
C ASP A 77 11.49 0.03 16.87
N ILE A 78 10.82 0.00 15.71
CA ILE A 78 9.77 -0.95 15.37
C ILE A 78 10.03 -1.59 14.01
N ASP A 79 9.52 -2.80 13.79
CA ASP A 79 9.57 -3.46 12.49
C ASP A 79 8.43 -2.99 11.57
N LEU A 80 8.49 -3.40 10.29
CA LEU A 80 7.47 -3.07 9.30
C LEU A 80 6.08 -3.57 9.74
N LEU A 81 5.99 -4.72 10.40
CA LEU A 81 4.72 -5.33 10.81
C LEU A 81 3.97 -4.47 11.84
N LYS A 82 4.68 -4.00 12.87
CA LYS A 82 4.13 -3.08 13.88
C LYS A 82 3.78 -1.73 13.27
N PHE A 83 4.66 -1.18 12.44
CA PHE A 83 4.41 0.08 11.73
C PHE A 83 3.16 0.00 10.85
N SER A 84 3.06 -1.05 10.01
CA SER A 84 1.98 -1.19 9.05
C SER A 84 0.64 -1.50 9.73
N ALA A 85 0.65 -2.20 10.87
CA ALA A 85 -0.54 -2.40 11.71
C ALA A 85 -1.12 -1.06 12.21
N SER A 86 -0.30 -0.23 12.85
CA SER A 86 -0.73 1.11 13.31
C SER A 86 -1.22 1.99 12.15
N ALA A 87 -0.48 1.96 11.03
CA ALA A 87 -0.82 2.74 9.86
C ALA A 87 -2.14 2.28 9.21
N VAL A 88 -2.39 0.98 9.08
CA VAL A 88 -3.62 0.45 8.46
C VAL A 88 -4.84 0.62 9.36
N GLU A 89 -4.67 0.54 10.69
CA GLU A 89 -5.75 0.86 11.65
C GLU A 89 -6.19 2.31 11.51
N HIS A 90 -5.22 3.24 11.47
CA HIS A 90 -5.51 4.65 11.25
C HIS A 90 -6.15 4.89 9.88
N PHE A 91 -5.63 4.25 8.84
CA PHE A 91 -6.19 4.33 7.50
C PHE A 91 -7.64 3.80 7.44
N THR A 92 -7.95 2.71 8.13
CA THR A 92 -9.31 2.14 8.20
C THR A 92 -10.29 3.13 8.82
N LYS A 93 -9.89 3.86 9.87
CA LYS A 93 -10.73 4.92 10.47
C LYS A 93 -10.99 6.06 9.48
N LEU A 94 -9.95 6.53 8.79
CA LEU A 94 -10.09 7.58 7.77
C LEU A 94 -10.97 7.14 6.60
N MET A 95 -10.93 5.85 6.21
CA MET A 95 -11.82 5.31 5.19
C MET A 95 -13.30 5.38 5.59
N GLU A 96 -13.61 5.03 6.85
CA GLU A 96 -14.98 5.15 7.39
C GLU A 96 -15.45 6.61 7.41
N GLU A 97 -14.60 7.53 7.85
CA GLU A 97 -14.93 8.97 7.90
C GLU A 97 -15.12 9.58 6.50
N SER A 98 -14.41 9.06 5.49
CA SER A 98 -14.40 9.58 4.12
C SER A 98 -15.43 8.92 3.19
N ASN A 99 -16.33 8.07 3.70
CA ASN A 99 -17.33 7.32 2.94
C ASN A 99 -16.73 6.46 1.80
N LEU A 100 -15.53 5.90 1.98
CA LEU A 100 -15.02 4.92 1.02
C LEU A 100 -15.90 3.67 1.08
N THR A 101 -16.42 3.26 -0.06
CA THR A 101 -17.47 2.22 -0.15
C THR A 101 -16.92 0.82 -0.33
N THR A 102 -15.63 0.66 -0.62
CA THR A 102 -15.03 -0.65 -0.89
C THR A 102 -13.65 -0.80 -0.27
N GLY A 103 -13.41 -2.00 0.27
CA GLY A 103 -12.13 -2.40 0.85
C GLY A 103 -11.23 -3.13 -0.15
N GLY A 104 -10.28 -3.90 0.38
CA GLY A 104 -9.27 -4.62 -0.39
C GLY A 104 -8.06 -5.02 0.44
N HIS A 105 -7.00 -5.45 -0.24
CA HIS A 105 -5.71 -5.77 0.35
C HIS A 105 -4.86 -4.52 0.45
N VAL A 106 -4.40 -4.18 1.65
CA VAL A 106 -3.50 -3.04 1.87
C VAL A 106 -2.07 -3.55 1.91
N LEU A 107 -1.34 -3.33 0.83
CA LEU A 107 0.07 -3.66 0.70
C LEU A 107 0.92 -2.51 1.22
N PHE A 108 1.85 -2.81 2.12
CA PHE A 108 2.97 -1.97 2.49
C PHE A 108 4.25 -2.62 1.97
N CYS A 109 5.06 -1.89 1.20
CA CYS A 109 6.32 -2.42 0.70
C CYS A 109 7.43 -1.37 0.74
N HIS A 110 8.46 -1.68 1.53
CA HIS A 110 9.73 -0.96 1.55
C HIS A 110 10.67 -1.61 0.54
N TYR A 111 11.08 -0.86 -0.48
CA TYR A 111 11.95 -1.33 -1.54
C TYR A 111 12.96 -0.27 -1.96
N GLN A 112 14.04 -0.69 -2.62
CA GLN A 112 15.06 0.20 -3.15
C GLN A 112 15.04 0.23 -4.68
N LYS A 113 15.16 1.43 -5.25
CA LYS A 113 15.37 1.63 -6.69
C LYS A 113 16.61 2.50 -6.91
N GLY A 114 17.66 1.90 -7.47
CA GLY A 114 18.98 2.52 -7.49
C GLY A 114 19.50 2.67 -6.07
N LEU A 115 19.81 3.90 -5.65
CA LEU A 115 20.22 4.22 -4.27
C LEU A 115 19.09 4.82 -3.42
N THR A 116 17.89 4.96 -3.98
CA THR A 116 16.76 5.61 -3.31
C THR A 116 15.85 4.56 -2.68
N ASP A 117 15.55 4.77 -1.40
CA ASP A 117 14.60 3.97 -0.64
C ASP A 117 13.18 4.55 -0.77
N TYR A 118 12.22 3.66 -1.02
CA TYR A 118 10.82 3.98 -1.19
C TYR A 118 9.96 3.11 -0.28
N LEU A 119 8.88 3.70 0.23
CA LEU A 119 7.76 2.98 0.81
C LEU A 119 6.54 3.20 -0.08
N VAL A 120 5.97 2.13 -0.62
CA VAL A 120 4.66 2.18 -1.29
C VAL A 120 3.60 1.59 -0.38
N ILE A 121 2.43 2.23 -0.40
CA ILE A 121 1.21 1.79 0.27
C ILE A 121 0.11 1.78 -0.79
N ALA A 122 -0.56 0.65 -0.98
CA ALA A 122 -1.61 0.51 -1.98
C ALA A 122 -2.79 -0.31 -1.44
N LEU A 123 -4.01 0.17 -1.68
CA LEU A 123 -5.24 -0.61 -1.51
C LEU A 123 -5.55 -1.27 -2.86
N VAL A 124 -5.39 -2.59 -2.91
CA VAL A 124 -5.54 -3.41 -4.12
C VAL A 124 -6.77 -4.30 -3.97
N GLN A 125 -7.68 -4.20 -4.92
CA GLN A 125 -8.90 -5.01 -4.95
C GLN A 125 -8.63 -6.35 -5.63
N GLU A 126 -9.47 -7.35 -5.34
CA GLU A 126 -9.50 -8.58 -6.12
C GLU A 126 -10.46 -8.43 -7.29
N THR A 127 -10.18 -9.12 -8.39
CA THR A 127 -11.11 -9.37 -9.48
C THR A 127 -11.23 -10.88 -9.67
N GLU A 128 -12.43 -11.34 -9.99
CA GLU A 128 -12.63 -12.71 -10.42
C GLU A 128 -11.99 -12.89 -11.80
N ALA A 129 -11.24 -13.98 -11.95
CA ALA A 129 -10.61 -14.40 -13.18
C ALA A 129 -10.93 -15.88 -13.44
N VAL A 130 -10.98 -16.27 -14.70
CA VAL A 130 -11.10 -17.67 -15.09
C VAL A 130 -9.71 -18.20 -15.40
N THR A 131 -9.34 -19.29 -14.74
CA THR A 131 -8.14 -20.06 -15.07
C THR A 131 -8.52 -21.47 -15.49
N MET A 132 -7.54 -22.21 -15.98
CA MET A 132 -7.71 -23.57 -16.49
C MET A 132 -6.98 -24.55 -15.57
N THR A 133 -7.63 -25.65 -15.20
CA THR A 133 -6.94 -26.76 -14.51
C THR A 133 -6.05 -27.55 -15.47
N GLU A 134 -5.29 -28.51 -14.93
CA GLU A 134 -4.47 -29.42 -15.74
C GLU A 134 -5.33 -30.27 -16.72
N GLU A 135 -6.58 -30.56 -16.36
CA GLU A 135 -7.55 -31.30 -17.18
C GLU A 135 -8.31 -30.42 -18.18
N LEU A 136 -7.91 -29.16 -18.37
CA LEU A 136 -8.60 -28.21 -19.24
C LEU A 136 -10.05 -27.89 -18.78
N ALA A 137 -10.28 -27.86 -17.47
CA ALA A 137 -11.54 -27.40 -16.89
C ALA A 137 -11.45 -25.93 -16.43
N MET A 138 -12.50 -25.15 -16.68
CA MET A 138 -12.58 -23.76 -16.22
C MET A 138 -12.87 -23.70 -14.72
N ILE A 139 -12.07 -22.92 -13.99
CA ILE A 139 -12.32 -22.58 -12.59
C ILE A 139 -12.23 -21.06 -12.38
N ALA A 140 -13.04 -20.55 -11.47
CA ALA A 140 -12.97 -19.17 -11.03
C ALA A 140 -11.94 -19.03 -9.89
N VAL A 141 -11.12 -18.00 -9.98
CA VAL A 141 -10.13 -17.62 -8.96
C VAL A 141 -10.21 -16.12 -8.71
N ASN A 142 -9.92 -15.69 -7.47
CA ASN A 142 -9.78 -14.28 -7.16
C ASN A 142 -8.31 -13.88 -7.30
N CYS A 143 -8.04 -12.88 -8.12
CA CYS A 143 -6.70 -12.37 -8.39
C CYS A 143 -6.61 -10.90 -7.97
N LEU A 144 -5.44 -10.47 -7.49
CA LEU A 144 -5.19 -9.05 -7.23
C LEU A 144 -5.26 -8.26 -8.55
N ASN A 145 -6.09 -7.22 -8.59
CA ASN A 145 -6.28 -6.35 -9.74
C ASN A 145 -5.29 -5.18 -9.69
N LEU A 146 -4.12 -5.38 -10.29
CA LEU A 146 -3.05 -4.37 -10.34
C LEU A 146 -3.23 -3.37 -11.48
N ASP A 147 -4.05 -3.68 -12.48
CA ASP A 147 -4.31 -2.79 -13.62
C ASP A 147 -5.16 -1.57 -13.24
N HIS A 148 -5.94 -1.68 -12.17
CA HIS A 148 -6.90 -0.65 -11.74
C HIS A 148 -6.69 -0.22 -10.29
N ILE A 149 -5.45 0.02 -9.89
CA ILE A 149 -5.14 0.56 -8.55
C ILE A 149 -5.65 2.00 -8.48
N ARG A 150 -6.66 2.24 -7.64
CA ARG A 150 -7.27 3.58 -7.47
C ARG A 150 -6.66 4.36 -6.32
N LEU A 151 -6.09 3.66 -5.34
CA LEU A 151 -5.59 4.26 -4.12
C LEU A 151 -4.21 3.69 -3.79
N ALA A 152 -3.19 4.49 -4.08
CA ALA A 152 -1.83 4.19 -3.70
C ALA A 152 -1.06 5.49 -3.46
N ALA A 153 -0.10 5.42 -2.55
CA ALA A 153 0.88 6.45 -2.29
C ALA A 153 2.29 5.85 -2.28
N ARG A 154 3.25 6.56 -2.84
CA ARG A 154 4.68 6.24 -2.77
C ARG A 154 5.43 7.38 -2.13
N ILE A 155 6.11 7.06 -1.04
CA ILE A 155 6.98 7.94 -0.27
C ILE A 155 8.42 7.70 -0.71
N ASN A 156 9.11 8.75 -1.14
CA ASN A 156 10.57 8.76 -1.29
C ASN A 156 11.16 8.98 0.11
N VAL A 157 11.55 7.88 0.74
CA VAL A 157 12.05 7.87 2.12
C VAL A 157 13.38 8.58 2.20
N SER A 158 14.28 8.36 1.23
CA SER A 158 15.58 9.03 1.20
C SER A 158 15.44 10.55 1.10
N GLU A 159 14.54 11.05 0.26
CA GLU A 159 14.25 12.49 0.15
C GLU A 159 13.65 13.04 1.45
N TRP A 160 12.69 12.31 2.04
CA TRP A 160 12.05 12.71 3.29
C TRP A 160 13.06 12.85 4.45
N GLN A 161 14.03 11.94 4.54
CA GLN A 161 15.05 11.97 5.61
C GLN A 161 16.16 12.98 5.36
N SER A 162 16.62 13.11 4.12
CA SER A 162 17.81 13.92 3.80
C SER A 162 17.50 15.38 3.52
N ASN A 163 16.24 15.73 3.20
CA ASN A 163 15.84 17.08 2.84
C ASN A 163 14.62 17.55 3.64
N PRO A 164 14.82 18.17 4.83
CA PRO A 164 13.72 18.70 5.66
C PRO A 164 12.88 19.80 4.98
N GLN A 165 13.39 20.42 3.91
CA GLN A 165 12.67 21.44 3.15
C GLN A 165 11.83 20.87 2.00
N SER A 166 11.94 19.56 1.74
CA SER A 166 11.22 18.91 0.66
C SER A 166 9.71 19.00 0.85
N LYS A 167 9.01 19.50 -0.17
CA LYS A 167 7.53 19.60 -0.19
C LYS A 167 6.87 18.57 -1.10
N GLN A 168 7.65 17.62 -1.64
CA GLN A 168 7.22 16.68 -2.67
C GLN A 168 7.79 15.27 -2.49
N CYS A 169 8.07 14.86 -1.25
CA CYS A 169 8.57 13.52 -0.96
C CYS A 169 7.50 12.41 -1.10
N ILE A 170 6.22 12.77 -1.23
CA ILE A 170 5.11 11.83 -1.41
C ILE A 170 4.49 12.07 -2.77
N SER A 171 4.26 10.98 -3.50
CA SER A 171 3.36 10.96 -4.66
C SER A 171 2.18 10.05 -4.34
N TYR A 172 1.01 10.32 -4.92
CA TYR A 172 -0.16 9.46 -4.77
C TYR A 172 -1.06 9.50 -6.01
N LEU A 173 -1.89 8.48 -6.19
CA LEU A 173 -2.86 8.43 -7.29
C LEU A 173 -4.03 9.36 -6.98
N LYS A 174 -4.40 10.22 -7.92
CA LYS A 174 -5.64 11.00 -7.82
C LYS A 174 -6.78 10.16 -8.38
N THR A 175 -7.82 9.97 -7.58
CA THR A 175 -9.11 9.54 -8.11
C THR A 175 -9.66 10.70 -8.94
N ASN A 176 -9.92 10.47 -10.23
CA ASN A 176 -10.75 11.40 -10.99
C ASN A 176 -12.16 11.27 -10.38
N CYS A 177 -12.59 12.29 -9.64
CA CYS A 177 -13.97 12.43 -9.20
C CYS A 177 -14.89 12.61 -10.40
#